data_AF-A0A3N5EE39-F1
#
_entry.id   AF-A0A3N5EE39-F1
#
_cell.length_a   1.000
_cell.length_b   1.000
_cell.length_c   1.000
_cell.angle_alpha   90.00
_cell.angle_beta   90.00
_cell.angle_gamma   90.00
#
_symmetry.space_group_name_H-M   'P 1'
#
loop_
_entity.id
_entity.type
_entity.pdbx_description
1 polymer ?
#
loop_
_entity_poly.entity_id
_entity_poly.type
_entity_poly.pdbx_seq_one_letter_code
_entity_poly.pdbx_strand_id
1 'polypeptide(L)'
;MAKYDYRGIIHCHSTYSDGTGDMEEIAKAANDAGLDFVMMTDHDQMKPVEDGQEKWAGSSLIICGTEITPDKNHYIVFGDKKLKDVDKLRGMKPQEYIDAVNKQGWFGFIAHPDHGGTQKFGIPSYRW
;
A
#
# COMPACT_ATOMS: atom_id res chain seq x y z
N MET A 1 -25.64 10.92 12.81
CA MET A 1 -24.62 11.38 11.84
C MET A 1 -24.99 10.84 10.47
N ALA A 2 -24.91 11.66 9.42
CA ALA A 2 -25.07 11.17 8.05
C ALA A 2 -23.91 10.22 7.73
N LYS A 3 -24.20 9.11 7.07
CA LYS A 3 -23.19 8.19 6.55
C LYS A 3 -22.93 8.56 5.09
N TYR A 4 -21.67 8.56 4.70
CA TYR A 4 -21.24 8.74 3.32
C TYR A 4 -20.73 7.39 2.80
N ASP A 5 -20.95 7.14 1.51
CA ASP A 5 -20.41 5.98 0.80
C ASP A 5 -19.28 6.47 -0.11
N TYR A 6 -18.12 5.84 -0.02
CA TYR A 6 -16.93 6.18 -0.79
C TYR A 6 -16.37 4.91 -1.43
N ARG A 7 -16.21 4.97 -2.74
CA ARG A 7 -15.68 3.88 -3.57
C ARG A 7 -14.18 4.07 -3.70
N GLY A 8 -13.40 3.04 -3.38
CA GLY A 8 -11.96 3.12 -3.56
C GLY A 8 -11.29 1.76 -3.54
N ILE A 9 -10.02 1.78 -3.87
CA ILE A 9 -9.12 0.63 -3.74
C ILE A 9 -8.09 0.94 -2.66
N ILE A 10 -7.73 -0.08 -1.88
CA ILE A 10 -6.87 0.06 -0.70
C ILE A 10 -5.49 -0.59 -0.85
N HIS A 11 -5.22 -1.18 -2.01
CA HIS A 11 -3.99 -1.89 -2.34
C HIS A 11 -3.73 -1.74 -3.85
N CYS A 12 -2.71 -0.95 -4.22
CA CYS A 12 -2.35 -0.69 -5.61
C CYS A 12 -0.86 -0.38 -5.72
N HIS A 13 -0.20 -0.92 -6.73
CA HIS A 13 1.21 -0.71 -7.02
C HIS A 13 1.39 0.10 -8.28
N SER A 14 2.39 0.98 -8.27
CA SER A 14 2.78 1.78 -9.41
C SER A 14 4.18 1.39 -9.88
N THR A 15 4.69 2.13 -10.87
CA THR A 15 6.08 2.04 -11.32
C THR A 15 7.11 2.46 -10.25
N TYR A 16 6.69 2.95 -9.09
CA TYR A 16 7.58 3.11 -7.94
C TYR A 16 8.06 1.77 -7.39
N SER A 17 7.30 0.68 -7.53
CA SER A 17 7.70 -0.67 -7.14
C SER A 17 7.58 -1.68 -8.29
N ASP A 18 6.56 -2.54 -8.28
CA ASP A 18 6.38 -3.62 -9.26
C ASP A 18 5.12 -3.46 -10.13
N GLY A 19 4.41 -2.34 -9.99
CA GLY A 19 3.30 -1.98 -10.87
C GLY A 19 3.77 -1.54 -12.25
N THR A 20 2.87 -1.65 -13.23
CA THR A 20 3.16 -1.27 -14.62
C THR A 20 2.65 0.12 -15.00
N GLY A 21 1.74 0.69 -14.21
CA GLY A 21 1.19 2.03 -14.45
C GLY A 21 1.87 3.07 -13.56
N ASP A 22 2.11 4.26 -14.09
CA ASP A 22 2.56 5.38 -13.27
C ASP A 22 1.40 6.04 -12.49
N MET A 23 1.72 7.00 -11.63
CA MET A 23 0.73 7.68 -10.78
C MET A 23 -0.34 8.43 -11.58
N GLU A 24 0.00 8.96 -12.76
CA GLU A 24 -0.95 9.70 -13.61
C GLU A 24 -1.89 8.74 -14.33
N GLU A 25 -1.37 7.63 -14.85
CA GLU A 25 -2.15 6.57 -15.48
C GLU A 25 -3.12 5.93 -14.49
N ILE A 26 -2.66 5.62 -13.27
CA ILE A 26 -3.49 5.07 -12.19
C ILE A 26 -4.57 6.07 -11.78
N ALA A 27 -4.21 7.35 -11.58
CA ALA A 27 -5.18 8.38 -11.24
C ALA A 27 -6.23 8.53 -12.36
N LYS A 28 -5.82 8.51 -13.63
CA LYS A 28 -6.75 8.55 -14.75
C LYS A 28 -7.72 7.37 -14.73
N ALA A 29 -7.21 6.14 -14.56
CA ALA A 29 -8.04 4.94 -14.49
C ALA A 29 -9.02 5.00 -13.31
N ALA A 30 -8.61 5.53 -12.17
CA ALA A 30 -9.46 5.72 -11.00
C ALA A 30 -10.61 6.71 -11.26
N ASN A 31 -10.31 7.84 -11.89
CA ASN A 31 -11.33 8.82 -12.28
C ASN A 31 -12.31 8.24 -13.31
N ASP A 32 -11.81 7.53 -14.33
CA ASP A 32 -12.64 6.87 -15.36
C ASP A 32 -13.55 5.80 -14.75
N ALA A 33 -13.06 5.07 -13.73
CA ALA A 33 -13.83 4.10 -12.96
C ALA A 33 -14.77 4.74 -11.92
N GLY A 34 -14.72 6.06 -11.74
CA GLY A 34 -15.50 6.79 -10.75
C GLY A 34 -15.11 6.46 -9.31
N LEU A 35 -13.84 6.17 -9.03
CA LEU A 35 -13.36 5.99 -7.66
C LEU A 35 -13.23 7.34 -6.96
N ASP A 36 -13.62 7.38 -5.69
CA ASP A 36 -13.47 8.55 -4.83
C ASP A 36 -12.05 8.61 -4.23
N PHE A 37 -11.36 7.47 -4.09
CA PHE A 37 -9.96 7.42 -3.66
C PHE A 37 -9.19 6.18 -4.15
N VAL A 38 -7.87 6.28 -4.14
CA VAL A 38 -6.92 5.19 -4.36
C VAL A 38 -5.87 5.23 -3.27
N MET A 39 -5.68 4.13 -2.56
CA MET A 39 -4.56 3.99 -1.62
C MET A 39 -3.43 3.21 -2.29
N MET A 40 -2.31 3.91 -2.50
CA MET A 40 -1.08 3.38 -3.09
C MET A 40 -0.26 2.67 -2.02
N THR A 41 0.30 1.52 -2.36
CA THR A 41 0.96 0.60 -1.43
C THR A 41 2.24 0.03 -2.03
N ASP A 42 3.02 0.86 -2.73
CA ASP A 42 4.30 0.45 -3.31
C ASP A 42 5.24 -0.17 -2.26
N HIS A 43 6.02 -1.16 -2.69
CA HIS A 43 6.80 -2.03 -1.80
C HIS A 43 7.94 -1.32 -1.08
N ASP A 44 7.99 -1.50 0.24
CA ASP A 44 9.11 -1.19 1.13
C ASP A 44 9.73 0.23 0.97
N GLN A 45 8.94 1.24 0.61
CA GLN A 45 9.45 2.60 0.39
C GLN A 45 8.43 3.71 0.68
N MET A 46 8.94 4.93 0.90
CA MET A 46 8.12 6.14 1.10
C MET A 46 8.27 7.18 -0.02
N LYS A 47 8.92 6.82 -1.13
CA LYS A 47 9.22 7.77 -2.21
C LYS A 47 7.97 8.42 -2.83
N PRO A 48 6.82 7.74 -3.00
CA PRO A 48 5.59 8.41 -3.46
C PRO A 48 5.17 9.57 -2.54
N VAL A 49 5.31 9.43 -1.22
CA VAL A 49 5.05 10.53 -0.25
C VAL A 49 6.07 11.64 -0.42
N GLU A 50 7.36 11.31 -0.55
CA GLU A 50 8.44 12.30 -0.71
C GLU A 50 8.34 13.11 -1.99
N ASP A 51 7.90 12.47 -3.07
CA ASP A 51 7.67 13.10 -4.38
C ASP A 51 6.31 13.83 -4.45
N GLY A 52 5.54 13.87 -3.35
CA GLY A 52 4.28 14.61 -3.26
C GLY A 52 3.13 13.98 -4.05
N GLN A 53 3.10 12.65 -4.16
CA GLN A 53 2.04 11.94 -4.90
C GLN A 53 0.74 11.78 -4.09
N GLU A 54 0.77 12.03 -2.78
CA GLU A 54 -0.44 12.14 -1.97
C GLU A 54 -1.14 13.48 -2.25
N LYS A 55 -2.18 13.43 -3.09
CA LYS A 55 -2.86 14.61 -3.60
C LYS A 55 -4.24 14.27 -4.17
N TRP A 56 -5.05 15.30 -4.36
CA TRP A 56 -6.20 15.20 -5.25
C TRP A 56 -5.75 15.08 -6.70
N ALA A 57 -6.27 14.08 -7.41
CA ALA A 57 -6.07 13.88 -8.83
C ALA A 57 -7.45 13.80 -9.50
N GLY A 58 -7.93 14.93 -10.02
CA GLY A 58 -9.30 15.05 -10.50
C GLY A 58 -10.32 14.93 -9.35
N SER A 59 -11.28 14.02 -9.48
CA SER A 59 -12.27 13.71 -8.45
C SER A 59 -11.81 12.66 -7.43
N SER A 60 -10.68 11.98 -7.67
CA SER A 60 -10.15 10.95 -6.79
C SER A 60 -9.05 11.49 -5.88
N LEU A 61 -9.04 11.06 -4.61
CA LEU A 61 -7.93 11.31 -3.70
C LEU A 61 -6.89 10.17 -3.79
N ILE A 62 -5.63 10.51 -4.04
CA ILE A 62 -4.51 9.58 -3.92
C ILE A 62 -3.97 9.65 -2.49
N ILE A 63 -3.92 8.50 -1.81
CA ILE A 63 -3.39 8.33 -0.46
C ILE A 63 -2.18 7.41 -0.55
N CYS A 64 -1.04 7.79 0.04
CA CYS A 64 0.20 7.03 -0.11
C CYS A 64 0.59 6.32 1.20
N GLY A 65 0.65 4.99 1.13
CA GLY A 65 1.22 4.13 2.16
C GLY A 65 2.37 3.30 1.59
N THR A 66 2.61 2.15 2.18
CA THR A 66 3.57 1.16 1.65
C THR A 66 3.12 -0.26 2.02
N GLU A 67 3.46 -1.24 1.19
CA GLU A 67 3.36 -2.66 1.55
C GLU A 67 4.75 -3.13 2.04
N ILE A 68 4.82 -3.58 3.29
CA ILE A 68 6.03 -4.20 3.85
C ILE A 68 6.06 -5.66 3.39
N THR A 69 7.12 -6.07 2.69
CA THR A 69 7.16 -7.37 1.97
C THR A 69 8.31 -8.31 2.36
N PRO A 70 8.32 -8.87 3.58
CA PRO A 70 9.19 -10.02 3.88
C PRO A 70 8.78 -11.25 3.08
N ASP A 71 9.65 -12.27 3.04
CA ASP A 71 9.51 -13.44 2.16
C ASP A 71 8.22 -14.29 2.32
N LYS A 72 7.45 -14.10 3.40
CA LYS A 72 6.36 -15.02 3.79
C LYS A 72 5.01 -14.36 4.06
N ASN A 73 4.92 -13.05 4.20
CA ASN A 73 3.69 -12.34 4.55
C ASN A 73 3.84 -10.88 4.15
N HIS A 74 2.75 -10.21 3.77
CA HIS A 74 2.83 -8.79 3.44
C HIS A 74 1.85 -7.95 4.26
N TYR A 75 2.30 -6.77 4.69
CA TYR A 75 1.57 -5.87 5.58
C TYR A 75 1.45 -4.48 4.97
N ILE A 76 0.22 -4.04 4.69
CA ILE A 76 -0.06 -2.72 4.14
C ILE A 76 -0.14 -1.73 5.30
N VAL A 77 0.50 -0.57 5.19
CA VAL A 77 0.51 0.43 6.27
C VAL A 77 0.23 1.84 5.75
N PHE A 78 -0.45 2.65 6.59
CA PHE A 78 -0.77 4.05 6.33
C PHE A 78 -0.61 4.92 7.58
N GLY A 79 -0.34 6.22 7.37
CA GLY A 79 -0.20 7.20 8.43
C GLY A 79 0.07 8.62 7.90
N ASP A 80 0.10 9.60 8.79
CA ASP A 80 0.14 11.05 8.48
C ASP A 80 1.58 11.63 8.35
N LYS A 81 2.61 10.83 8.63
CA LYS A 81 4.03 11.25 8.60
C LYS A 81 4.87 10.17 7.97
N LYS A 82 5.94 10.52 7.25
CA LYS A 82 6.88 9.55 6.66
C LYS A 82 7.26 8.44 7.66
N LEU A 83 6.94 7.20 7.31
CA LEU A 83 7.38 6.00 8.04
C LEU A 83 8.91 5.91 7.94
N LYS A 84 9.58 5.70 9.07
CA LYS A 84 11.04 5.60 9.14
C LYS A 84 11.48 4.14 9.06
N ASP A 85 12.68 3.95 8.51
CA ASP A 85 13.40 2.68 8.49
C ASP A 85 12.61 1.55 7.78
N VAL A 86 11.84 1.89 6.74
CA VAL A 86 10.98 0.92 6.01
C VAL A 86 11.78 -0.25 5.46
N ASP A 87 12.98 0.02 4.94
CA ASP A 87 13.95 -0.98 4.48
C ASP A 87 14.33 -2.01 5.56
N LYS A 88 14.37 -1.58 6.83
CA LYS A 88 14.69 -2.47 7.97
C LYS A 88 13.48 -3.27 8.44
N LEU A 89 12.26 -2.74 8.28
CA LEU A 89 11.03 -3.41 8.73
C LEU A 89 10.86 -4.77 8.06
N ARG A 90 11.19 -4.87 6.77
CA ARG A 90 11.19 -6.11 6.00
C ARG A 90 12.05 -7.23 6.63
N GLY A 91 13.13 -6.87 7.32
CA GLY A 91 14.02 -7.83 7.97
C GLY A 91 13.56 -8.33 9.34
N MET A 92 12.47 -7.75 9.88
CA MET A 92 11.98 -8.06 11.21
C MET A 92 10.95 -9.20 11.20
N LYS A 93 10.69 -9.79 12.37
CA LYS A 93 9.57 -10.73 12.52
C LYS A 93 8.23 -9.99 12.42
N PRO A 94 7.14 -10.68 12.04
CA PRO A 94 5.81 -10.07 11.90
C PRO A 94 5.38 -9.15 13.04
N GLN A 95 5.43 -9.66 14.28
CA GLN A 95 5.02 -8.85 15.43
C GLN A 95 5.94 -7.64 15.65
N GLU A 96 7.24 -7.78 15.37
CA GLU A 96 8.23 -6.72 15.59
C GLU A 96 8.00 -5.54 14.65
N TYR A 97 7.77 -5.78 13.35
CA TYR A 97 7.45 -4.67 12.44
C TYR A 97 6.05 -4.11 12.67
N ILE A 98 5.07 -4.92 13.08
CA ILE A 98 3.72 -4.42 13.46
C ILE A 98 3.85 -3.44 14.63
N ASP A 99 4.60 -3.81 15.67
CA ASP A 99 4.82 -2.96 16.84
C ASP A 99 5.62 -1.70 16.46
N ALA A 100 6.61 -1.81 15.58
CA ALA A 100 7.40 -0.69 15.09
C ALA A 100 6.56 0.31 14.28
N VAL A 101 5.65 -0.18 13.42
CA VAL A 101 4.68 0.63 12.66
C VAL A 101 3.74 1.35 13.63
N ASN A 102 3.11 0.63 14.56
CA ASN A 102 2.19 1.18 15.55
C ASN A 102 2.86 2.27 16.42
N LYS A 103 4.11 2.06 16.83
CA LYS A 103 4.89 3.03 17.62
C LYS A 103 5.14 4.34 16.87
N GLN A 104 5.15 4.32 15.54
CA GLN A 104 5.27 5.52 14.71
C GLN A 104 3.92 6.22 14.46
N GLY A 105 2.82 5.72 15.03
CA GLY A 105 1.48 6.26 14.83
C GLY A 105 0.85 5.85 13.49
N TRP A 106 1.45 4.87 12.83
CA TRP A 106 0.88 4.23 11.64
C TRP A 106 -0.02 3.08 12.06
N PHE A 107 -0.93 2.70 11.17
CA PHE A 107 -1.74 1.49 11.30
C PHE A 107 -1.57 0.64 10.05
N GLY A 108 -2.04 -0.61 10.08
CA GLY A 108 -1.95 -1.45 8.90
C GLY A 108 -2.93 -2.61 8.85
N PHE A 109 -2.88 -3.30 7.71
CA PHE A 109 -3.73 -4.41 7.33
C PHE A 109 -2.87 -5.60 6.88
N ILE A 110 -3.29 -6.79 7.29
CA ILE A 110 -2.75 -8.05 6.77
C ILE A 110 -3.18 -8.19 5.31
N ALA A 111 -2.23 -8.14 4.38
CA ALA A 111 -2.51 -8.30 2.97
C ALA A 111 -2.65 -9.77 2.60
N HIS A 112 -3.64 -10.08 1.74
CA HIS A 112 -3.85 -11.39 1.11
C HIS A 112 -3.50 -12.62 2.01
N PRO A 113 -4.05 -12.69 3.26
CA PRO A 113 -3.61 -13.64 4.30
C PRO A 113 -3.70 -15.11 3.94
N ASP A 114 -4.54 -15.46 2.98
CA ASP A 114 -4.81 -16.82 2.54
C ASP A 114 -4.08 -17.19 1.23
N HIS A 115 -3.27 -16.27 0.67
CA HIS A 115 -2.59 -16.47 -0.61
C HIS A 115 -1.58 -17.62 -0.56
N GLY A 116 -2.04 -18.79 -0.98
CA GLY A 116 -1.25 -20.03 -1.02
C GLY A 116 -0.19 -20.09 -2.14
N GLY A 117 0.06 -18.97 -2.82
CA GLY A 117 0.92 -18.90 -3.99
C GLY A 117 0.29 -19.49 -5.24
N THR A 118 1.05 -19.52 -6.34
CA THR A 118 0.64 -20.13 -7.60
C THR A 118 1.84 -20.72 -8.34
N GLN A 119 1.85 -22.04 -8.44
CA GLN A 119 2.91 -22.78 -9.12
C GLN A 119 3.05 -22.38 -10.59
N LYS A 120 1.94 -22.07 -11.26
CA LYS A 120 1.91 -21.68 -12.68
C LYS A 120 2.79 -20.46 -12.98
N PHE A 121 2.88 -19.53 -12.03
CA PHE A 121 3.63 -18.28 -12.19
C PHE A 121 4.86 -18.21 -11.28
N GLY A 122 5.23 -19.32 -10.62
CA GLY A 122 6.37 -19.36 -9.70
C GLY A 122 6.19 -18.50 -8.45
N ILE A 123 4.95 -18.11 -8.10
CA ILE A 123 4.68 -17.23 -6.97
C ILE A 123 4.61 -18.08 -5.69
N PRO A 124 5.43 -17.80 -4.67
CA PRO A 124 5.40 -18.53 -3.41
C PRO A 124 4.14 -18.20 -2.60
N SER A 125 3.92 -18.97 -1.54
CA SER A 125 2.86 -18.69 -0.57
C SER A 125 3.24 -17.49 0.31
N TYR A 126 2.32 -16.53 0.44
CA TYR A 126 2.42 -15.37 1.33
C TYR A 126 1.43 -15.42 2.49
N ARG A 127 0.96 -16.63 2.83
CA ARG A 127 0.07 -16.84 3.97
C ARG A 127 0.69 -16.35 5.27
N TRP A 128 -0.13 -15.63 6.01
CA TRP A 128 0.16 -15.15 7.36
C TRP A 128 0.01 -16.24 8.42
#